data_AF-A0A6S7FA45-F1
#
_entry.id   AF-A0A6S7FA45-F1
#
_cell.length_a   1.000
_cell.length_b   1.000
_cell.length_c   1.000
_cell.angle_alpha   90.00
_cell.angle_beta   90.00
_cell.angle_gamma   90.00
#
_symmetry.space_group_name_H-M   'P 1'
#
loop_
_entity.id
_entity.type
_entity.pdbx_description
1 polymer ?
#
loop_
_entity_poly.entity_id
_entity_poly.type
_entity_poly.pdbx_seq_one_letter_code
_entity_poly.pdbx_strand_id
1 'polypeptide(L)'
;MDSEELLALMISMPAPAPSPGNWDSVLMIYSRHLERLAPKLDEQDLGALIASGAMFYRTLCVVDAARIQAVERWDGTPPSEPK
;
A
#
# COMPACT_ATOMS: atom_id res chain seq x y z
N MET A 1 -6.39 -21.35 -11.49
CA MET A 1 -5.33 -20.38 -11.17
C MET A 1 -4.95 -20.63 -9.74
N ASP A 2 -3.70 -21.00 -9.50
CA ASP A 2 -3.18 -21.15 -8.14
C ASP A 2 -2.72 -19.80 -7.57
N SER A 3 -2.27 -19.82 -6.31
CA SER A 3 -1.85 -18.61 -5.60
C SER A 3 -0.57 -17.98 -6.15
N GLU A 4 0.35 -18.78 -6.68
CA GLU A 4 1.63 -18.30 -7.22
C GLU A 4 1.42 -17.61 -8.56
N GLU A 5 0.61 -18.21 -9.44
CA GLU A 5 0.17 -17.62 -10.71
C GLU A 5 -0.53 -16.28 -10.48
N LEU A 6 -1.45 -16.22 -9.51
CA LEU A 6 -2.17 -14.98 -9.19
C LEU A 6 -1.23 -13.89 -8.68
N LEU A 7 -0.28 -14.23 -7.81
CA LEU A 7 0.72 -13.29 -7.31
C LEU A 7 1.61 -12.74 -8.43
N ALA A 8 2.10 -13.62 -9.31
CA ALA A 8 2.90 -13.22 -10.47
C ALA A 8 2.12 -12.24 -11.37
N LEU A 9 0.84 -12.50 -11.60
CA LEU A 9 -0.03 -11.59 -12.35
C LEU A 9 -0.18 -10.25 -11.64
N MET A 10 -0.44 -10.22 -10.33
CA MET A 10 -0.57 -8.98 -9.55
C MET A 10 0.70 -8.12 -9.61
N ILE A 11 1.88 -8.73 -9.59
CA ILE A 11 3.17 -8.02 -9.67
C ILE A 11 3.41 -7.44 -11.07
N SER A 12 3.02 -8.18 -12.11
CA SER A 12 3.24 -7.78 -13.51
C SER A 12 2.19 -6.82 -14.06
N MET A 13 1.03 -6.72 -13.42
CA MET A 13 -0.11 -5.95 -13.92
C MET A 13 0.21 -4.45 -13.97
N PRO A 14 0.09 -3.79 -15.14
CA PRO A 14 0.18 -2.35 -15.21
C PRO A 14 -0.94 -1.71 -14.39
N ALA A 15 -0.59 -0.96 -13.35
CA ALA A 15 -1.53 -0.27 -12.48
C ALA A 15 -1.06 1.17 -12.24
N PRO A 16 -2.00 2.11 -11.99
CA PRO A 16 -1.64 3.43 -11.50
C PRO A 16 -0.80 3.32 -10.22
N ALA A 17 0.30 4.08 -10.15
CA ALA A 17 1.13 4.20 -8.97
C ALA A 17 1.02 5.65 -8.44
N PRO A 18 0.10 5.92 -7.49
CA PRO A 18 -0.02 7.26 -6.91
C PRO A 18 1.27 7.70 -6.23
N SER A 19 1.45 9.03 -6.11
CA SER A 19 2.60 9.59 -5.43
C SER A 19 2.70 9.11 -3.97
N PRO A 20 3.92 8.96 -3.44
CA PRO A 20 4.13 8.69 -2.01
C PRO A 20 3.35 9.69 -1.14
N GLY A 21 2.70 9.19 -0.09
CA GLY A 21 1.88 9.99 0.82
C GLY A 21 0.42 10.14 0.42
N ASN A 22 0.00 9.68 -0.77
CA ASN A 22 -1.41 9.69 -1.19
C ASN A 22 -2.05 8.29 -1.14
N TRP A 23 -1.82 7.56 -0.05
CA TRP A 23 -2.27 6.18 0.13
C TRP A 23 -3.79 6.06 0.25
N ASP A 24 -4.48 7.11 0.72
CA ASP A 24 -5.94 7.17 0.77
C ASP A 24 -6.56 7.01 -0.63
N SER A 25 -5.91 7.58 -1.66
CA SER A 25 -6.37 7.45 -3.04
C SER A 25 -6.28 6.00 -3.54
N VAL A 26 -5.26 5.25 -3.11
CA VAL A 26 -5.13 3.81 -3.43
C VAL A 26 -6.28 3.03 -2.79
N LEU A 27 -6.54 3.27 -1.50
CA LEU A 27 -7.61 2.59 -0.77
C LEU A 27 -9.00 2.95 -1.33
N MET A 28 -9.19 4.18 -1.79
CA MET A 28 -10.43 4.62 -2.45
C MET A 28 -10.64 3.93 -3.81
N ILE A 29 -9.58 3.70 -4.59
CA ILE A 29 -9.70 2.91 -5.84
C ILE A 29 -10.12 1.48 -5.50
N TYR A 30 -9.45 0.87 -4.51
CA TYR A 30 -9.79 -0.48 -4.05
C TYR A 30 -11.24 -0.58 -3.56
N SER A 31 -11.72 0.36 -2.73
CA SER A 31 -13.08 0.34 -2.21
C SER A 31 -14.13 0.42 -3.31
N ARG A 32 -13.91 1.22 -4.37
CA ARG A 32 -14.80 1.28 -5.53
C ARG A 32 -14.86 -0.02 -6.33
N HIS A 33 -13.79 -0.80 -6.36
CA HIS A 33 -13.83 -2.14 -6.94
C HIS A 33 -14.62 -3.09 -6.03
N LEU A 34 -14.41 -2.99 -4.73
CA LEU A 34 -15.08 -3.82 -3.75
C LEU A 34 -16.59 -3.57 -3.69
N GLU A 35 -17.05 -2.31 -3.76
CA GLU A 35 -18.47 -1.95 -3.85
C GLU A 35 -19.18 -2.64 -5.03
N ARG A 36 -18.50 -2.75 -6.17
CA ARG A 36 -19.03 -3.45 -7.36
C ARG A 36 -19.05 -4.97 -7.21
N LEU A 37 -18.15 -5.51 -6.39
CA LEU A 37 -18.07 -6.95 -6.12
C LEU A 37 -18.95 -7.38 -4.95
N ALA A 38 -19.23 -6.50 -4.00
CA ALA A 38 -19.94 -6.80 -2.76
C ALA A 38 -21.26 -7.58 -2.95
N PRO A 39 -22.12 -7.27 -3.94
CA PRO A 39 -23.36 -8.03 -4.15
C PRO A 39 -23.15 -9.49 -4.60
N LYS A 40 -21.92 -9.87 -4.99
CA LYS A 40 -21.56 -11.21 -5.49
C LYS A 40 -20.78 -12.04 -4.48
N LEU A 41 -20.44 -11.45 -3.34
CA LEU A 41 -19.65 -12.08 -2.29
C LEU A 41 -20.56 -12.42 -1.11
N ASP A 42 -20.22 -13.47 -0.39
CA ASP A 42 -20.76 -13.64 0.94
C ASP A 42 -20.10 -12.67 1.94
N GLU A 43 -20.66 -12.61 3.15
CA GLU A 43 -20.18 -11.69 4.19
C GLU A 43 -18.75 -12.00 4.63
N GLN A 44 -18.35 -13.29 4.60
CA GLN A 44 -17.03 -13.73 5.02
C GLN A 44 -15.97 -13.27 4.02
N ASP A 45 -16.19 -13.52 2.73
CA ASP A 45 -15.29 -13.12 1.65
C ASP A 45 -15.20 -11.60 1.54
N LEU A 46 -16.34 -10.89 1.66
CA LEU A 46 -16.35 -9.44 1.71
C LEU A 46 -15.53 -8.92 2.90
N GLY A 47 -15.70 -9.51 4.08
CA GLY A 47 -14.92 -9.17 5.28
C GLY A 47 -13.42 -9.42 5.11
N ALA A 48 -13.02 -10.54 4.50
CA ALA A 48 -11.63 -10.88 4.22
C ALA A 48 -10.97 -9.88 3.26
N LEU A 49 -11.70 -9.43 2.24
CA LEU A 49 -11.24 -8.40 1.30
C LEU A 49 -11.10 -7.03 1.99
N ILE A 50 -12.08 -6.61 2.81
CA ILE A 50 -11.98 -5.38 3.62
C ILE A 50 -10.73 -5.42 4.51
N ALA A 51 -10.51 -6.54 5.22
CA ALA A 51 -9.36 -6.72 6.09
C ALA A 51 -8.03 -6.64 5.32
N SER A 52 -7.96 -7.25 4.13
CA SER A 52 -6.78 -7.21 3.26
C SER A 52 -6.47 -5.78 2.79
N GLY A 53 -7.49 -5.02 2.35
CA GLY A 53 -7.32 -3.61 1.97
C GLY A 53 -6.80 -2.76 3.14
N ALA A 54 -7.34 -2.96 4.35
CA ALA A 54 -6.87 -2.27 5.55
C ALA A 54 -5.42 -2.64 5.92
N MET A 55 -5.04 -3.90 5.75
CA MET A 55 -3.67 -4.38 6.00
C MET A 55 -2.66 -3.73 5.04
N PHE A 56 -2.97 -3.69 3.73
CA PHE A 56 -2.13 -3.01 2.75
C PHE A 56 -1.98 -1.53 3.07
N TYR A 57 -3.07 -0.83 3.36
CA TYR A 57 -3.05 0.59 3.70
C TYR A 57 -2.15 0.87 4.92
N ARG A 58 -2.34 0.15 6.02
CA ARG A 58 -1.53 0.33 7.24
C ARG A 58 -0.05 0.07 6.98
N THR A 59 0.27 -0.95 6.20
CA THR A 59 1.65 -1.29 5.83
C THR A 59 2.30 -0.14 5.06
N LEU A 60 1.58 0.43 4.08
CA LEU A 60 2.07 1.57 3.30
C LEU A 60 2.28 2.82 4.16
N CYS A 61 1.35 3.13 5.08
CA CYS A 61 1.51 4.24 6.02
C CYS A 61 2.75 4.08 6.92
N VAL A 62 3.03 2.87 7.41
CA VAL A 62 4.23 2.60 8.22
C VAL A 62 5.51 2.84 7.42
N VAL A 63 5.56 2.33 6.18
CA VAL A 63 6.72 2.51 5.30
C VAL A 63 6.94 3.99 4.96
N ASP A 64 5.88 4.73 4.66
CA ASP A 64 6.00 6.16 4.34
C ASP A 64 6.40 7.00 5.57
N ALA A 65 5.88 6.69 6.76
CA ALA A 65 6.33 7.32 8.00
C ALA A 65 7.83 7.05 8.27
N ALA A 66 8.30 5.83 8.03
CA ALA A 66 9.72 5.49 8.16
C ALA A 66 10.59 6.25 7.13
N ARG A 67 10.10 6.41 5.89
CA ARG A 67 10.76 7.21 4.85
C ARG A 67 10.88 8.68 5.26
N ILE A 68 9.81 9.28 5.77
CA ILE A 68 9.81 10.67 6.24
C ILE A 68 10.82 10.85 7.37
N GLN A 69 10.80 9.98 8.39
CA GLN A 69 11.76 10.04 9.50
C GLN A 69 13.22 9.87 9.04
N ALA A 70 13.47 9.01 8.06
CA ALA A 70 14.81 8.81 7.51
C ALA A 70 15.32 10.06 6.78
N VAL A 71 14.44 10.74 6.02
CA VAL A 71 14.76 12.00 5.35
C VAL A 71 14.98 13.12 6.37
N GLU A 72 14.15 13.24 7.40
CA GLU A 72 14.29 14.25 8.46
C GLU A 72 15.56 14.06 9.31
N ARG A 73 16.00 12.82 9.55
CA ARG A 73 17.28 12.57 10.22
C ARG A 73 18.49 12.97 9.37
N TRP A 74 18.32 13.08 8.05
CA TRP A 74 19.36 13.51 7.14
C TRP A 74 19.31 15.03 6.95
N ASP A 75 19.78 15.79 7.96
CA ASP A 75 19.90 17.26 7.89
C ASP A 75 21.23 17.73 7.22
N GLY A 76 21.88 16.86 6.44
CA GLY A 76 22.95 17.23 5.52
C GLY A 76 24.23 17.82 6.14
N THR A 77 24.45 17.71 7.45
CA THR A 77 25.69 18.20 8.07
C THR A 77 26.80 17.16 7.86
N PRO A 78 27.83 17.43 7.03
CA PRO A 78 28.96 16.52 6.92
C PRO A 78 29.69 16.47 8.27
N PRO A 79 30.27 15.32 8.67
CA PRO A 79 31.04 15.22 9.89
C PRO A 79 32.19 16.24 9.83
N SER A 80 32.27 17.11 10.83
CA SER A 80 33.42 17.99 11.00
C SER A 80 34.65 17.12 11.27
N GLU A 81 35.64 17.19 10.38
CA GLU A 81 36.92 16.51 10.58
C GLU A 81 37.54 16.98 11.91
N PRO A 82 37.99 16.05 12.77
CA PRO A 82 38.72 16.42 13.97
C PRO A 82 40.07 17.03 13.58
N LYS A 83 40.38 18.18 14.18
CA LYS A 83 41.64 18.92 14.02
C LYS A 83 42.81 18.27 14.75
#